data_AF-A0A842Q7H8-F1
#
_entry.id   AF-A0A842Q7H8-F1
#
_cell.length_a   1.000
_cell.length_b   1.000
_cell.length_c   1.000
_cell.angle_alpha   90.00
_cell.angle_beta   90.00
_cell.angle_gamma   90.00
#
_symmetry.space_group_name_H-M   'P 1'
#
loop_
_entity.id
_entity.type
_entity.pdbx_description
1 polymer ?
#
loop_
_entity_poly.entity_id
_entity_poly.type
_entity_poly.pdbx_seq_one_letter_code
_entity_poly.pdbx_strand_id
1 'polypeptide(L)' 'VHETYANSEAVLAHVTGVASRTILPKVFSVSRISKFDVYGNPSEELQKVLTSFSPRPHTYNLFAGFNR' A
#
# COMPACT_ATOMS: atom_id res chain seq x y z
N VAL A 1 -7.99 -2.11 -6.68
CA VAL A 1 -7.36 -3.42 -6.44
C VAL A 1 -7.50 -3.72 -4.95
N HIS A 2 -7.69 -4.98 -4.57
CA HIS A 2 -7.65 -5.40 -3.17
C HIS A 2 -6.46 -6.33 -2.98
N GLU A 3 -5.54 -5.96 -2.11
CA GLU A 3 -4.28 -6.67 -1.88
C GLU A 3 -4.14 -6.97 -0.40
N THR A 4 -3.75 -8.19 -0.07
CA THR A 4 -3.52 -8.63 1.31
C THR A 4 -2.10 -9.17 1.42
N TYR A 5 -1.38 -8.70 2.42
CA TYR A 5 0.00 -9.04 2.68
C TYR A 5 0.14 -9.61 4.08
N ALA A 6 1.09 -10.52 4.26
CA ALA A 6 1.31 -11.17 5.56
C ALA A 6 1.81 -10.18 6.63
N ASN A 7 2.59 -9.18 6.23
CA ASN A 7 3.22 -8.21 7.12
C ASN A 7 3.71 -6.97 6.34
N SER A 8 4.31 -6.01 7.05
CA SER A 8 4.83 -4.78 6.45
C SER A 8 6.01 -5.04 5.49
N GLU A 9 6.84 -6.05 5.77
CA GLU A 9 7.98 -6.42 4.92
C GLU A 9 7.52 -6.87 3.53
N ALA A 10 6.44 -7.65 3.47
CA ALA A 10 5.86 -8.10 2.20
C ALA A 10 5.32 -6.92 1.36
N VAL A 11 4.73 -5.91 2.00
CA VAL A 11 4.27 -4.69 1.31
C VAL A 11 5.47 -3.90 0.78
N LEU A 12 6.52 -3.72 1.60
CA LEU A 12 7.73 -3.03 1.19
C LEU A 12 8.40 -3.73 0.00
N ALA A 13 8.51 -5.05 0.04
CA ALA A 13 9.04 -5.85 -1.07
C ALA A 13 8.19 -5.70 -2.34
N HIS A 14 6.85 -5.68 -2.20
CA HIS A 14 5.95 -5.46 -3.32
C HIS A 14 6.15 -4.07 -3.96
N VAL A 15 6.12 -3.00 -3.15
CA VAL A 15 6.22 -1.62 -3.62
C VAL A 15 7.61 -1.33 -4.23
N THR A 16 8.67 -1.93 -3.69
CA THR A 16 10.04 -1.77 -4.18
C THR A 16 10.41 -2.74 -5.30
N GLY A 17 9.53 -3.69 -5.63
CA GLY A 17 9.75 -4.69 -6.66
C GLY A 17 9.92 -4.10 -8.07
N VAL A 18 10.61 -4.84 -8.93
CA VAL A 18 10.90 -4.45 -10.32
C VAL A 18 9.62 -4.13 -11.09
N ALA A 19 8.58 -4.95 -10.93
CA ALA A 19 7.29 -4.73 -11.59
C ALA A 19 6.66 -3.41 -11.15
N SER A 20 6.58 -3.14 -9.84
CA SER A 20 6.02 -1.90 -9.29
C SER A 20 6.79 -0.67 -9.78
N ARG A 21 8.12 -0.72 -9.81
CA ARG A 21 8.95 0.40 -10.27
C ARG A 21 8.87 0.66 -11.78
N THR A 22 8.57 -0.36 -12.58
CA THR A 22 8.60 -0.23 -14.06
C THR A 22 7.21 -0.12 -14.70
N ILE A 23 6.19 -0.75 -14.10
CA ILE A 23 4.83 -0.84 -14.65
C ILE A 23 3.92 0.23 -14.04
N LEU A 24 3.97 0.49 -12.73
CA LEU A 24 3.07 1.48 -12.11
C LEU A 24 3.17 2.88 -12.75
N PRO A 25 4.36 3.41 -13.10
CA PRO A 25 4.44 4.69 -13.80
C PRO A 25 3.70 4.71 -15.14
N LYS A 26 3.70 3.58 -15.88
CA LYS A 26 2.96 3.44 -17.14
C LYS A 26 1.46 3.37 -16.91
N VAL A 27 1.02 2.79 -15.78
CA VAL A 27 -0.40 2.78 -15.40
C VAL A 27 -0.86 4.19 -15.00
N PHE A 28 -0.02 4.95 -14.29
CA PHE A 28 -0.33 6.31 -13.86
C PHE A 28 -0.28 7.36 -14.99
N SER A 29 0.25 7.03 -16.17
CA SER A 29 0.16 7.92 -17.33
C SER A 29 -1.25 7.96 -17.94
N VAL A 30 -2.06 6.92 -17.74
CA VAL A 30 -3.41 6.79 -18.29
C VAL A 30 -4.52 6.78 -17.23
N SER A 31 -4.16 6.67 -15.95
CA SER A 31 -5.11 6.59 -14.85
C SER A 31 -4.56 7.25 -13.59
N ARG A 32 -5.42 7.52 -12.61
CA ARG A 32 -5.02 8.05 -11.31
C ARG A 32 -5.72 7.29 -10.21
N ILE A 33 -5.01 7.07 -9.10
CA ILE A 33 -5.63 6.55 -7.88
C ILE A 33 -6.51 7.67 -7.31
N SER A 34 -7.80 7.41 -7.14
CA SER A 34 -8.73 8.37 -6.51
C SER A 34 -8.84 8.13 -5.00
N LYS A 35 -8.59 6.90 -4.54
CA LYS A 35 -8.64 6.51 -3.13
C LYS A 35 -7.58 5.44 -2.84
N PHE A 36 -6.91 5.56 -1.70
CA PHE A 36 -5.94 4.59 -1.23
C PHE A 36 -6.14 4.39 0.28
N ASP A 37 -6.55 3.18 0.67
CA ASP A 37 -6.77 2.81 2.06
C ASP A 37 -5.78 1.69 2.46
N VAL A 38 -5.25 1.77 3.67
CA VAL A 38 -4.38 0.75 4.26
C VAL A 38 -5.02 0.27 5.55
N TYR A 39 -5.27 -1.04 5.64
CA TYR A 39 -5.87 -1.66 6.82
C TYR A 39 -4.81 -2.46 7.58
N GLY A 40 -4.66 -2.19 8.88
CA GLY A 40 -3.65 -2.83 9.73
C GLY A 40 -2.75 -1.81 10.42
N ASN A 41 -1.64 -2.29 10.97
CA ASN A 41 -0.67 -1.46 11.69
C ASN A 41 0.67 -1.44 10.93
N PRO A 42 0.88 -0.52 9.97
CA PRO A 42 2.10 -0.47 9.18
C PRO A 42 3.31 -0.09 10.04
N SER A 43 4.46 -0.71 9.78
CA SER A 43 5.73 -0.34 10.43
C SER A 43 6.12 1.12 10.11
N GLU A 44 6.98 1.71 10.93
CA GLU A 44 7.45 3.10 10.71
C GLU A 44 8.09 3.28 9.32
N GLU A 45 8.82 2.29 8.85
CA GLU A 45 9.42 2.31 7.51
C GLU A 45 8.35 2.31 6.42
N LEU A 46 7.33 1.45 6.55
CA LEU A 46 6.23 1.41 5.61
C LEU A 46 5.43 2.71 5.64
N GLN A 47 5.22 3.31 6.82
CA GLN A 47 4.55 4.61 6.92
C GLN A 47 5.29 5.70 6.13
N LYS A 48 6.63 5.76 6.22
CA LYS A 48 7.43 6.71 5.43
C LYS A 48 7.23 6.50 3.93
N VAL A 49 7.28 5.25 3.46
CA VAL A 49 7.03 4.93 2.05
C VAL A 49 5.61 5.33 1.62
N LEU A 50 4.60 4.99 2.43
CA LEU A 50 3.19 5.32 2.17
C LEU A 50 2.95 6.84 2.05
N THR A 51 3.67 7.67 2.81
CA THR A 51 3.54 9.14 2.70
C THR A 51 3.99 9.72 1.35
N SER A 52 4.76 8.97 0.57
CA SER A 52 5.21 9.37 -0.77
C SER A 52 4.16 9.18 -1.86
N PHE A 53 3.09 8.41 -1.59
CA PHE A 53 2.02 8.17 -2.54
C PHE A 53 1.04 9.33 -2.63
N SER A 54 0.48 9.53 -3.82
CA SER A 54 -0.58 10.50 -4.09
C SER A 54 -1.76 9.78 -4.76
N PRO A 55 -2.95 9.75 -4.13
CA PRO A 55 -3.32 10.38 -2.87
C PRO A 55 -2.64 9.71 -1.67
N ARG A 56 -2.47 10.47 -0.59
CA ARG A 56 -1.91 9.94 0.67
C ARG A 56 -2.85 8.86 1.20
N PRO A 57 -2.33 7.68 1.59
CA PRO A 57 -3.18 6.60 2.08
C PRO A 57 -3.88 6.96 3.38
N HIS A 58 -5.11 6.52 3.55
CA HIS A 58 -5.80 6.55 4.83
C HIS A 58 -5.56 5.25 5.58
N THR A 59 -4.93 5.33 6.76
CA THR A 59 -4.60 4.15 7.55
C THR A 59 -5.69 3.86 8.58
N TYR A 60 -6.23 2.64 8.54
CA TYR A 60 -7.21 2.12 9.47
C TYR A 60 -6.58 1.04 10.32
N ASN A 61 -6.30 1.36 11.59
CA ASN A 61 -5.79 0.40 12.55
C ASN A 61 -6.87 -0.62 12.91
N LEU A 62 -6.52 -1.90 12.86
CA LEU A 62 -7.44 -2.97 13.24
C LEU A 62 -7.65 -2.94 14.76
N PHE A 63 -8.87 -2.67 15.22
CA PHE A 63 -9.20 -2.66 16.65
C PHE A 63 -9.72 -4.03 17.12
N ALA A 64 -10.67 -4.60 16.37
CA ALA A 64 -11.27 -5.90 16.64
C ALA A 64 -11.63 -6.57 15.31
N GLY A 65 -11.69 -7.90 15.30
CA GLY A 65 -12.05 -8.67 14.12
C GLY A 65 -12.35 -10.13 14.45
N PHE A 66 -13.03 -10.79 13.52
CA PHE A 66 -13.33 -12.22 13.60
C PHE A 66 -12.84 -12.89 12.32
N ASN A 67 -12.08 -13.98 12.46
CA ASN A 67 -11.72 -14.88 11.38
C ASN A 67 -12.13 -16.32 11.74
N ARG A 68 -12.23 -17.18 10.72
CA ARG A 68 -12.60 -18.60 10.88
C ARG A 68 -11.38 -19.49 11.00
#